data_AF-A0A954H6X4-F1
#
_entry.id   AF-A0A954H6X4-F1
#
_cell.length_a   1.000
_cell.length_b   1.000
_cell.length_c   1.000
_cell.angle_alpha   90.00
_cell.angle_beta   90.00
_cell.angle_gamma   90.00
#
_symmetry.space_group_name_H-M   'P 1'
#
loop_
_entity.id
_entity.type
_entity.pdbx_description
1 polymer ?
#
loop_
_entity_poly.entity_id
_entity_poly.type
_entity_poly.pdbx_seq_one_letter_code
_entity_poly.pdbx_strand_id
1 'polypeptide(L)'
;MLGISYLKSPATDYVIHYKKGNIKQHGQGLSFFYFAPTSVISIVPISSVDVPFAFTEVSSDFQDVTVQGTMTYRVADALQLATLLNYTVNKYRMYQSDDPTKLGERLVQTALTGARQYIQAHPLREVLRSAKELESDVTTALRNSATMTQLGVEVLEVSISSIKPNPEMAKALQAEAREELLREADEAIYARRNKAIELERAVREQELATDKMVVERNRDIQETKMDGQIAIEQQRSKLVETKVENERIEAEAKGAALNAVLGPVRELDWRMLMALQGGENSNILISAAFEELAKKADKIGQLNITPDLLNSLLKREEY
;
A
#
# COMPACT_ATOMS: atom_id res chain seq x y z
N MET A 1 -87.94 9.02 30.60
CA MET A 1 -87.38 8.09 29.58
C MET A 1 -87.44 6.66 30.11
N LEU A 2 -87.88 5.69 29.31
CA LEU A 2 -88.22 4.30 29.68
C LEU A 2 -87.07 3.40 30.22
N GLY A 3 -85.89 3.95 30.59
CA GLY A 3 -84.77 3.19 31.17
C GLY A 3 -84.13 2.13 30.25
N ILE A 4 -84.65 1.93 29.05
CA ILE A 4 -84.13 1.00 28.04
C ILE A 4 -83.02 1.71 27.25
N SER A 5 -81.87 1.05 27.13
CA SER A 5 -80.74 1.50 26.32
C SER A 5 -80.31 0.37 25.40
N TYR A 6 -79.69 0.74 24.28
CA TYR A 6 -79.19 -0.21 23.28
C TYR A 6 -77.66 -0.18 23.29
N LEU A 7 -77.04 -1.35 23.34
CA LEU A 7 -75.60 -1.52 23.18
C LEU A 7 -75.32 -2.26 21.87
N LYS A 8 -74.37 -1.74 21.10
CA LYS A 8 -73.77 -2.42 19.95
C LYS A 8 -72.26 -2.31 20.07
N SER A 9 -71.60 -3.44 20.21
CA SER A 9 -70.16 -3.52 20.42
C SER A 9 -69.46 -4.03 19.14
N PRO A 10 -68.25 -3.52 18.83
CA PRO A 10 -67.43 -4.06 17.74
C PRO A 10 -66.89 -5.47 18.09
N ALA A 11 -66.39 -6.19 17.08
CA ALA A 11 -65.79 -7.51 17.29
C ALA A 11 -64.49 -7.46 18.13
N THR A 12 -63.89 -6.28 18.30
CA THR A 12 -62.69 -6.03 19.11
C THR A 12 -62.97 -5.94 20.60
N ASP A 13 -64.24 -5.93 20.99
CA ASP A 13 -64.69 -5.74 22.37
C ASP A 13 -65.43 -6.99 22.83
N TYR A 14 -65.09 -7.47 24.03
CA TYR A 14 -65.79 -8.53 24.70
C TYR A 14 -66.74 -7.93 25.74
N VAL A 15 -68.04 -8.10 25.52
CA VAL A 15 -69.06 -7.54 26.40
C VAL A 15 -69.53 -8.60 27.38
N ILE A 16 -69.68 -8.21 28.65
CA ILE A 16 -70.30 -9.04 29.69
C ILE A 16 -71.48 -8.25 30.28
N HIS A 17 -72.68 -8.83 30.16
CA HIS A 17 -73.91 -8.25 30.69
C HIS A 17 -74.30 -8.92 32.00
N TYR A 18 -74.22 -8.18 33.09
CA TYR A 18 -74.70 -8.59 34.40
C TYR A 18 -76.12 -8.05 34.65
N LYS A 19 -77.01 -8.90 35.16
CA LYS A 19 -78.35 -8.53 35.61
C LYS A 19 -78.65 -9.23 36.92
N LYS A 20 -78.96 -8.44 37.97
CA LYS A 20 -79.21 -8.96 39.34
C LYS A 20 -78.10 -9.91 39.84
N GLY A 21 -76.84 -9.58 39.56
CA GLY A 21 -75.68 -10.36 40.02
C GLY A 21 -75.28 -11.55 39.13
N ASN A 22 -76.11 -11.96 38.16
CA ASN A 22 -75.79 -13.08 37.27
C ASN A 22 -75.40 -12.59 35.86
N ILE A 23 -74.51 -13.33 35.20
CA ILE A 23 -74.18 -13.09 33.79
C ILE A 23 -75.37 -13.56 32.95
N LYS A 24 -75.98 -12.65 32.19
CA LYS A 24 -77.09 -12.97 31.30
C LYS A 24 -76.60 -13.38 29.91
N GLN A 25 -75.56 -12.71 29.43
CA GLN A 25 -74.98 -12.91 28.10
C GLN A 25 -73.57 -12.30 28.07
N HIS A 26 -72.69 -12.91 27.29
CA HIS A 26 -71.33 -12.43 27.07
C HIS A 26 -70.82 -12.89 25.70
N GLY A 27 -69.86 -12.16 25.13
CA GLY A 27 -69.31 -12.47 23.81
C GLY A 27 -68.76 -11.26 23.06
N GLN A 28 -68.18 -11.55 21.90
CA GLN A 28 -67.60 -10.56 21.00
C GLN A 28 -68.67 -9.99 20.06
N GLY A 29 -68.61 -8.69 19.74
CA GLY A 29 -69.47 -8.10 18.72
C GLY A 29 -70.98 -8.12 19.06
N LEU A 30 -71.31 -8.19 20.34
CA LEU A 30 -72.69 -8.32 20.79
C LEU A 30 -73.52 -7.05 20.54
N SER A 31 -74.79 -7.26 20.21
CA SER A 31 -75.80 -6.22 20.12
C SER A 31 -77.07 -6.62 20.86
N PHE A 32 -77.55 -5.78 21.78
CA PHE A 32 -78.75 -6.06 22.56
C PHE A 32 -79.35 -4.82 23.23
N PHE A 33 -80.63 -4.92 23.56
CA PHE A 33 -81.32 -3.99 24.44
C PHE A 33 -81.16 -4.40 25.91
N TYR A 34 -80.92 -3.43 26.78
CA TYR A 34 -80.82 -3.65 28.22
C TYR A 34 -81.55 -2.56 29.00
N PHE A 35 -81.98 -2.92 30.22
CA PHE A 35 -82.60 -1.98 31.15
C PHE A 35 -81.52 -1.41 32.07
N ALA A 36 -81.15 -0.14 31.86
CA ALA A 36 -80.02 0.51 32.52
C ALA A 36 -80.08 0.48 34.06
N PRO A 37 -81.24 0.67 34.73
CA PRO A 37 -81.29 0.68 36.19
C PRO A 37 -80.97 -0.66 36.88
N THR A 38 -81.10 -1.80 36.19
CA THR A 38 -80.89 -3.13 36.79
C THR A 38 -79.76 -3.92 36.13
N SER A 39 -79.04 -3.29 35.20
CA SER A 39 -78.02 -3.95 34.38
C SER A 39 -76.68 -3.26 34.57
N VAL A 40 -75.62 -4.06 34.70
CA VAL A 40 -74.24 -3.60 34.70
C VAL A 40 -73.56 -4.20 33.47
N ILE A 41 -72.79 -3.38 32.77
CA ILE A 41 -72.11 -3.79 31.53
C ILE A 41 -70.62 -3.63 31.77
N SER A 42 -69.88 -4.71 31.55
CA SER A 42 -68.43 -4.71 31.50
C SER A 42 -67.98 -4.89 30.06
N ILE A 43 -67.02 -4.08 29.61
CA ILE A 43 -66.46 -4.17 28.25
C ILE A 43 -64.95 -4.35 28.39
N VAL A 44 -64.45 -5.47 27.89
CA VAL A 44 -63.02 -5.78 27.89
C VAL A 44 -62.50 -5.71 26.46
N PRO A 45 -61.53 -4.84 26.14
CA PRO A 45 -60.94 -4.80 24.81
C PRO A 45 -60.10 -6.06 24.60
N ILE A 46 -60.40 -6.81 23.53
CA ILE A 46 -59.66 -8.02 23.13
C ILE A 46 -58.76 -7.80 21.92
N SER A 47 -58.68 -6.55 21.44
CA SER A 47 -57.68 -6.13 20.47
C SER A 47 -56.27 -6.22 21.05
N SER A 48 -55.28 -6.35 20.18
CA SER A 48 -53.88 -6.13 20.56
C SER A 48 -53.67 -4.67 20.96
N VAL A 49 -52.94 -4.47 22.06
CA VAL A 49 -52.60 -3.14 22.58
C VAL A 49 -51.10 -3.06 22.79
N ASP A 50 -50.50 -1.99 22.27
CA ASP A 50 -49.09 -1.69 22.47
C ASP A 50 -48.91 -0.82 23.71
N VAL A 51 -48.07 -1.28 24.62
CA VAL A 51 -47.71 -0.58 25.85
C VAL A 51 -46.24 -0.18 25.77
N PRO A 52 -45.93 1.12 25.62
CA PRO A 52 -44.57 1.58 25.74
C PRO A 52 -44.09 1.43 27.18
N PHE A 53 -42.85 1.03 27.35
CA PHE A 53 -42.20 0.97 28.65
C PHE A 53 -40.82 1.62 28.59
N ALA A 54 -40.45 2.26 29.70
CA ALA A 54 -39.13 2.79 29.93
C ALA A 54 -38.81 2.61 31.41
N PHE A 55 -37.71 1.95 31.72
CA PHE A 55 -37.27 1.75 33.09
C PHE A 55 -35.75 1.85 33.20
N THR A 56 -35.29 2.18 34.39
CA THR A 56 -33.88 2.27 34.73
C THR A 56 -33.55 1.21 35.76
N GLU A 57 -32.53 0.41 35.47
CA GLU A 57 -32.03 -0.65 36.34
C GLU A 57 -30.51 -0.54 36.47
N VAL A 58 -29.98 -1.16 37.51
CA VAL A 58 -28.54 -1.15 37.81
C VAL A 58 -27.94 -2.47 37.34
N SER A 59 -26.89 -2.41 36.52
CA SER A 59 -26.15 -3.58 36.04
C SER A 59 -25.25 -4.19 37.11
N SER A 60 -24.64 -5.34 36.82
CA SER A 60 -23.75 -6.03 37.77
C SER A 60 -22.51 -5.19 38.19
N ASP A 61 -22.09 -4.24 37.35
CA ASP A 61 -21.00 -3.30 37.57
C ASP A 61 -21.45 -1.94 38.16
N PHE A 62 -22.64 -1.92 38.78
CA PHE A 62 -23.23 -0.75 39.45
C PHE A 62 -23.41 0.47 38.54
N GLN A 63 -23.75 0.23 37.26
CA GLN A 63 -24.04 1.29 36.31
C GLN A 63 -25.54 1.36 36.01
N ASP A 64 -26.07 2.57 35.93
CA ASP A 64 -27.46 2.77 35.56
C ASP A 64 -27.66 2.54 34.05
N VAL A 65 -28.61 1.66 33.74
CA VAL A 65 -29.02 1.31 32.38
C VAL A 65 -30.50 1.61 32.21
N THR A 66 -30.82 2.45 31.24
CA THR A 66 -32.19 2.74 30.85
C THR A 66 -32.57 1.89 29.65
N VAL A 67 -33.58 1.04 29.82
CA VAL A 67 -34.15 0.21 28.76
C VAL A 67 -35.49 0.80 28.35
N GLN A 68 -35.66 1.04 27.06
CA GLN A 68 -36.89 1.54 26.45
C GLN A 68 -37.36 0.56 25.39
N GLY A 69 -38.67 0.35 25.34
CA GLY A 69 -39.27 -0.61 24.42
C GLY A 69 -40.79 -0.50 24.37
N THR A 70 -41.38 -1.42 23.62
CA THR A 70 -42.83 -1.57 23.49
C THR A 70 -43.20 -3.03 23.66
N MET A 71 -44.31 -3.28 24.32
CA MET A 71 -44.84 -4.63 24.52
C MET A 71 -46.26 -4.68 23.97
N THR A 72 -46.53 -5.64 23.11
CA THR A 72 -47.85 -5.88 22.53
C THR A 72 -48.50 -7.05 23.26
N TYR A 73 -49.66 -6.79 23.87
CA TYR A 73 -50.43 -7.82 24.56
C TYR A 73 -51.86 -7.89 24.03
N ARG A 74 -52.53 -9.01 24.30
CA ARG A 74 -53.94 -9.24 24.02
C ARG A 74 -54.60 -9.97 25.17
N VAL A 75 -55.87 -9.65 25.43
CA VAL A 75 -56.69 -10.41 26.38
C VAL A 75 -57.17 -11.70 25.73
N ALA A 76 -56.76 -12.84 26.29
CA ALA A 76 -57.19 -14.17 25.84
C ALA A 76 -58.46 -14.63 26.57
N ASP A 77 -58.54 -14.41 27.90
CA ASP A 77 -59.71 -14.70 28.72
C ASP A 77 -60.28 -13.42 29.36
N ALA A 78 -61.28 -12.85 28.70
CA ALA A 78 -61.96 -11.65 29.17
C ALA A 78 -62.86 -11.89 30.40
N LEU A 79 -63.32 -13.13 30.64
CA LEU A 79 -64.14 -13.43 31.81
C LEU A 79 -63.28 -13.42 33.08
N GLN A 80 -62.13 -14.09 33.06
CA GLN A 80 -61.17 -14.04 34.17
C GLN A 80 -60.75 -12.61 34.47
N LEU A 81 -60.33 -11.86 33.44
CA LEU A 81 -59.85 -10.50 33.63
C LEU A 81 -60.92 -9.59 34.28
N ALA A 82 -62.19 -9.72 33.88
CA ALA A 82 -63.30 -8.95 34.42
C ALA A 82 -63.67 -9.32 35.87
N THR A 83 -63.20 -10.45 36.41
CA THR A 83 -63.36 -10.79 37.84
C THR A 83 -62.31 -10.11 38.72
N LEU A 84 -61.13 -9.84 38.17
CA LEU A 84 -60.01 -9.25 38.89
C LEU A 84 -59.96 -7.74 38.81
N LEU A 85 -60.40 -7.16 37.70
CA LEU A 85 -60.35 -5.74 37.41
C LEU A 85 -61.73 -5.21 37.00
N ASN A 86 -62.04 -3.98 37.42
CA ASN A 86 -63.33 -3.37 37.13
C ASN A 86 -63.36 -2.74 35.73
N TYR A 87 -63.85 -3.51 34.75
CA TYR A 87 -64.11 -3.06 33.37
C TYR A 87 -65.53 -2.52 33.15
N THR A 88 -66.23 -2.14 34.22
CA THR A 88 -67.61 -1.63 34.12
C THR A 88 -67.63 -0.29 33.39
N VAL A 89 -68.55 -0.16 32.44
CA VAL A 89 -68.76 1.07 31.67
C VAL A 89 -70.09 1.74 32.01
N ASN A 90 -70.14 3.07 31.87
CA ASN A 90 -71.37 3.83 31.94
C ASN A 90 -72.14 3.83 30.60
N LYS A 91 -73.28 4.54 30.54
CA LYS A 91 -74.10 4.67 29.32
C LYS A 91 -73.33 5.27 28.12
N TYR A 92 -72.31 6.08 28.40
CA TYR A 92 -71.43 6.72 27.41
C TYR A 92 -70.21 5.87 27.05
N ARG A 93 -70.12 4.62 27.52
CA ARG A 93 -68.99 3.69 27.34
C ARG A 93 -67.68 4.15 27.99
N MET A 94 -67.76 5.05 28.96
CA MET A 94 -66.60 5.43 29.77
C MET A 94 -66.46 4.42 30.92
N TYR A 95 -65.23 3.98 31.17
CA TYR A 95 -64.93 3.14 32.33
C TYR A 95 -65.22 3.89 33.63
N GLN A 96 -65.75 3.16 34.61
CA GLN A 96 -66.03 3.69 35.94
C GLN A 96 -64.83 3.60 36.88
N SER A 97 -63.80 2.84 36.51
CA SER A 97 -62.57 2.63 37.26
C SER A 97 -61.36 2.86 36.36
N ASP A 98 -60.22 3.18 36.97
CA ASP A 98 -58.91 3.26 36.33
C ASP A 98 -58.21 1.88 36.23
N ASP A 99 -58.86 0.80 36.69
CA ASP A 99 -58.28 -0.54 36.61
C ASP A 99 -57.85 -1.00 35.20
N PRO A 100 -58.54 -0.62 34.10
CA PRO A 100 -58.08 -0.92 32.76
C PRO A 100 -56.69 -0.34 32.42
N THR A 101 -56.33 0.82 32.96
CA THR A 101 -54.99 1.41 32.73
C THR A 101 -53.93 0.73 33.60
N LYS A 102 -54.29 0.32 34.83
CA LYS A 102 -53.42 -0.42 35.74
C LYS A 102 -53.01 -1.80 35.22
N LEU A 103 -53.77 -2.39 34.30
CA LEU A 103 -53.36 -3.64 33.64
C LEU A 103 -52.02 -3.45 32.95
N GLY A 104 -51.89 -2.45 32.09
CA GLY A 104 -50.65 -2.15 31.37
C GLY A 104 -49.48 -1.93 32.33
N GLU A 105 -49.68 -1.16 33.40
CA GLU A 105 -48.67 -0.94 34.43
C GLU A 105 -48.21 -2.25 35.09
N ARG A 106 -49.13 -3.16 35.45
CA ARG A 106 -48.79 -4.46 36.05
C ARG A 106 -48.03 -5.37 35.08
N LEU A 107 -48.38 -5.34 33.80
CA LEU A 107 -47.66 -6.08 32.76
C LEU A 107 -46.23 -5.56 32.65
N VAL A 108 -46.06 -4.23 32.62
CA VAL A 108 -44.74 -3.58 32.59
C VAL A 108 -43.90 -3.92 33.83
N GLN A 109 -44.50 -3.95 35.03
CA GLN A 109 -43.78 -4.36 36.25
C GLN A 109 -43.32 -5.83 36.20
N THR A 110 -44.09 -6.71 35.57
CA THR A 110 -43.71 -8.11 35.38
C THR A 110 -42.56 -8.22 34.37
N ALA A 111 -42.63 -7.47 33.26
CA ALA A 111 -41.56 -7.39 32.28
C ALA A 111 -40.25 -6.84 32.90
N LEU A 112 -40.37 -5.80 33.71
CA LEU A 112 -39.26 -5.20 34.46
C LEU A 112 -38.60 -6.22 35.40
N THR A 113 -39.39 -7.02 36.11
CA THR A 113 -38.85 -8.03 37.03
C THR A 113 -38.01 -9.07 36.28
N GLY A 114 -38.47 -9.52 35.10
CA GLY A 114 -37.69 -10.42 34.23
C GLY A 114 -36.43 -9.73 33.67
N ALA A 115 -36.56 -8.49 33.20
CA ALA A 115 -35.43 -7.73 32.68
C ALA A 115 -34.36 -7.45 33.75
N ARG A 116 -34.78 -7.12 34.98
CA ARG A 116 -33.90 -6.88 36.12
C ARG A 116 -33.02 -8.09 36.41
N GLN A 117 -33.59 -9.29 36.38
CA GLN A 117 -32.84 -10.52 36.64
C GLN A 117 -31.69 -10.70 35.64
N TYR A 118 -31.91 -10.35 34.38
CA TYR A 118 -30.87 -10.38 33.34
C TYR A 118 -29.85 -9.25 33.53
N ILE A 119 -30.31 -8.01 33.70
CA ILE A 119 -29.45 -6.81 33.79
C ILE A 119 -28.53 -6.89 35.02
N GLN A 120 -29.03 -7.35 36.17
CA GLN A 120 -28.22 -7.49 37.38
C GLN A 120 -27.20 -8.62 37.30
N ALA A 121 -27.39 -9.58 36.39
CA ALA A 121 -26.46 -10.68 36.19
C ALA A 121 -25.30 -10.33 35.25
N HIS A 122 -25.39 -9.26 34.46
CA HIS A 122 -24.44 -8.95 33.39
C HIS A 122 -23.88 -7.51 33.49
N PRO A 123 -22.63 -7.26 33.06
CA PRO A 123 -22.05 -5.92 33.05
C PRO A 123 -22.67 -5.04 31.96
N LEU A 124 -22.60 -3.72 32.13
CA LEU A 124 -23.19 -2.74 31.22
C LEU A 124 -22.86 -2.99 29.74
N ARG A 125 -21.59 -3.28 29.42
CA ARG A 125 -21.14 -3.47 28.02
C ARG A 125 -21.78 -4.69 27.37
N GLU A 126 -22.02 -5.74 28.15
CA GLU A 126 -22.67 -6.96 27.65
C GLU A 126 -24.16 -6.70 27.41
N VAL A 127 -24.85 -6.06 28.36
CA VAL A 127 -26.26 -5.66 28.23
C VAL A 127 -26.48 -4.76 27.00
N LEU A 128 -25.56 -3.82 26.72
CA LEU A 128 -25.63 -2.95 25.54
C LEU A 128 -25.44 -3.71 24.22
N ARG A 129 -24.73 -4.84 24.23
CA ARG A 129 -24.47 -5.65 23.05
C ARG A 129 -25.51 -6.77 22.86
N SER A 130 -26.13 -7.23 23.94
CA SER A 130 -27.01 -8.39 24.00
C SER A 130 -28.50 -8.01 24.00
N ALA A 131 -28.91 -6.96 23.29
CA ALA A 131 -30.30 -6.48 23.29
C ALA A 131 -31.31 -7.58 22.90
N LYS A 132 -30.94 -8.42 21.92
CA LYS A 132 -31.78 -9.53 21.43
C LYS A 132 -31.92 -10.67 22.45
N GLU A 133 -30.89 -10.93 23.25
CA GLU A 133 -30.92 -11.95 24.30
C GLU A 133 -31.82 -11.48 25.45
N LEU A 134 -31.68 -10.22 25.87
CA LEU A 134 -32.56 -9.59 26.84
C LEU A 134 -34.04 -9.64 26.39
N GLU A 135 -34.33 -9.34 25.12
CA GLU A 135 -35.68 -9.43 24.57
C GLU A 135 -36.26 -10.85 24.65
N SER A 136 -35.47 -11.85 24.28
CA SER A 136 -35.85 -13.27 24.34
C SER A 136 -36.12 -13.73 25.78
N ASP A 137 -35.25 -13.35 26.71
CA ASP A 137 -35.37 -13.72 28.12
C ASP A 137 -36.57 -13.04 28.78
N VAL A 138 -36.81 -11.76 28.52
CA VAL A 138 -37.99 -11.03 29.00
C VAL A 138 -39.27 -11.63 28.42
N THR A 139 -39.29 -11.96 27.13
CA THR A 139 -40.44 -12.60 26.49
C THR A 139 -40.74 -13.96 27.12
N THR A 140 -39.71 -14.75 27.38
CA THR A 140 -39.84 -16.07 28.03
C THR A 140 -40.32 -15.93 29.48
N ALA A 141 -39.76 -14.98 30.23
CA ALA A 141 -40.17 -14.69 31.60
C ALA A 141 -41.64 -14.24 31.68
N LEU A 142 -42.09 -13.40 30.74
CA LEU A 142 -43.48 -12.95 30.66
C LEU A 142 -44.43 -14.10 30.35
N ARG A 143 -44.10 -14.93 29.34
CA ARG A 143 -44.91 -16.10 28.96
C ARG A 143 -45.06 -17.13 30.08
N ASN A 144 -44.01 -17.31 30.88
CA ASN A 144 -44.02 -18.25 32.01
C ASN A 144 -44.53 -17.64 33.32
N SER A 145 -44.86 -16.34 33.34
CA SER A 145 -45.27 -15.69 34.58
C SER A 145 -46.67 -16.13 35.03
N ALA A 146 -46.80 -16.44 36.32
CA ALA A 146 -48.08 -16.77 36.93
C ALA A 146 -49.08 -15.60 36.82
N THR A 147 -48.59 -14.36 36.85
CA THR A 147 -49.38 -13.13 36.72
C THR A 147 -50.12 -13.08 35.38
N MET A 148 -49.47 -13.44 34.25
CA MET A 148 -50.13 -13.46 32.93
C MET A 148 -51.28 -14.47 32.90
N THR A 149 -51.03 -15.66 33.43
CA THR A 149 -52.02 -16.75 33.48
C THR A 149 -53.21 -16.38 34.37
N GLN A 150 -52.97 -15.75 35.52
CA GLN A 150 -54.03 -15.32 36.43
C GLN A 150 -54.89 -14.19 35.85
N LEU A 151 -54.28 -13.28 35.08
CA LEU A 151 -54.99 -12.17 34.44
C LEU A 151 -55.70 -12.58 33.13
N GLY A 152 -55.41 -13.75 32.56
CA GLY A 152 -55.96 -14.17 31.27
C GLY A 152 -55.41 -13.36 30.09
N VAL A 153 -54.18 -12.85 30.21
CA VAL A 153 -53.51 -12.00 29.20
C VAL A 153 -52.38 -12.76 28.53
N GLU A 154 -52.27 -12.61 27.22
CA GLU A 154 -51.21 -13.18 26.39
C GLU A 154 -50.33 -12.06 25.83
N VAL A 155 -49.01 -12.20 25.98
CA VAL A 155 -48.02 -11.30 25.38
C VAL A 155 -47.68 -11.83 24.00
N LEU A 156 -47.96 -11.02 22.98
CA LEU A 156 -47.69 -11.37 21.57
C LEU A 156 -46.22 -11.12 21.25
N GLU A 157 -45.74 -9.92 21.58
CA GLU A 157 -44.41 -9.44 21.21
C GLU A 157 -43.87 -8.47 22.27
N VAL A 158 -42.55 -8.49 22.47
CA VAL A 158 -41.81 -7.50 23.24
C VAL A 158 -40.69 -7.02 22.35
N SER A 159 -40.56 -5.71 22.16
CA SER A 159 -39.50 -5.13 21.36
C SER A 159 -38.73 -4.09 22.17
N ILE A 160 -37.41 -4.20 22.16
CA ILE A 160 -36.51 -3.26 22.84
C ILE A 160 -36.05 -2.23 21.81
N SER A 161 -36.48 -0.98 21.98
CA SER A 161 -36.18 0.10 21.04
C SER A 161 -34.83 0.76 21.32
N SER A 162 -34.46 0.91 22.59
CA SER A 162 -33.13 1.40 22.94
C SER A 162 -32.68 0.97 24.33
N ILE A 163 -31.39 0.73 24.47
CA ILE A 163 -30.70 0.52 25.75
C ILE A 163 -29.64 1.60 25.84
N LYS A 164 -29.73 2.45 26.86
CA LYS A 164 -28.84 3.60 27.04
C LYS A 164 -28.24 3.56 28.44
N PRO A 165 -26.92 3.70 28.60
CA PRO A 165 -26.34 3.96 29.90
C PRO A 165 -26.71 5.36 30.39
N ASN A 166 -26.37 5.67 31.64
CA ASN A 166 -26.44 7.05 32.13
C ASN A 166 -25.64 8.03 31.23
N PRO A 167 -26.00 9.32 31.21
CA PRO A 167 -25.35 10.29 30.31
C PRO A 167 -23.84 10.47 30.53
N GLU A 168 -23.35 10.24 31.75
CA GLU A 168 -21.92 10.36 32.08
C GLU A 168 -21.12 9.18 31.51
N MET A 169 -21.58 7.94 31.72
CA MET A 169 -20.98 6.74 31.15
C MET A 169 -21.13 6.68 29.64
N ALA A 170 -22.25 7.19 29.09
CA ALA A 170 -22.40 7.32 27.65
C ALA A 170 -21.26 8.15 27.05
N LYS A 171 -20.92 9.29 27.68
CA LYS A 171 -19.80 10.14 27.27
C LYS A 171 -18.45 9.45 27.49
N ALA A 172 -18.28 8.75 28.60
CA ALA A 172 -17.04 8.03 28.89
C ALA A 172 -16.77 6.92 27.86
N LEU A 173 -17.78 6.09 27.57
CA LEU A 173 -17.70 5.02 26.55
C LEU A 173 -17.49 5.59 25.15
N GLN A 174 -18.08 6.73 24.82
CA GLN A 174 -17.84 7.42 23.56
C GLN A 174 -16.41 7.96 23.45
N ALA A 175 -15.85 8.49 24.55
CA ALA A 175 -14.48 8.96 24.58
C ALA A 175 -13.49 7.80 24.42
N GLU A 176 -13.69 6.70 25.13
CA GLU A 176 -12.87 5.48 25.00
C GLU A 176 -12.94 4.91 23.58
N ALA A 177 -14.14 4.78 23.00
CA ALA A 177 -14.29 4.31 21.62
C ALA A 177 -13.62 5.25 20.61
N ARG A 178 -13.67 6.57 20.85
CA ARG A 178 -12.99 7.56 20.03
C ARG A 178 -11.47 7.43 20.15
N GLU A 179 -10.95 7.23 21.35
CA GLU A 179 -9.52 7.05 21.58
C GLU A 179 -9.00 5.76 20.92
N GLU A 180 -9.74 4.65 21.02
CA GLU A 180 -9.39 3.40 20.35
C GLU A 180 -9.36 3.56 18.82
N LEU A 181 -10.36 4.25 18.25
CA LEU A 181 -10.37 4.58 16.81
C LEU A 181 -9.19 5.48 16.40
N LEU A 182 -8.80 6.43 17.25
CA LEU A 182 -7.62 7.27 16.99
C LEU A 182 -6.34 6.45 17.04
N ARG A 183 -6.22 5.53 18.01
CA ARG A 183 -5.08 4.61 18.11
C ARG A 183 -4.97 3.72 16.87
N GLU A 184 -6.08 3.15 16.41
CA GLU A 184 -6.12 2.33 15.19
C GLU A 184 -5.71 3.14 13.95
N ALA A 185 -6.14 4.41 13.86
CA ALA A 185 -5.73 5.30 12.79
C ALA A 185 -4.23 5.62 12.83
N ASP A 186 -3.67 5.89 14.02
CA ASP A 186 -2.24 6.12 14.20
C ASP A 186 -1.42 4.88 13.86
N GLU A 187 -1.84 3.69 14.31
CA GLU A 187 -1.22 2.42 13.95
C GLU A 187 -1.21 2.20 12.44
N ALA A 188 -2.31 2.52 11.75
CA ALA A 188 -2.37 2.46 10.29
C ALA A 188 -1.39 3.45 9.63
N ILE A 189 -1.19 4.65 10.20
CA ILE A 189 -0.19 5.62 9.74
C ILE A 189 1.22 5.08 9.96
N TYR A 190 1.52 4.56 11.15
CA TYR A 190 2.82 3.97 11.47
C TYR A 190 3.13 2.78 10.57
N ALA A 191 2.17 1.90 10.31
CA ALA A 191 2.33 0.76 9.41
C ALA A 191 2.64 1.20 7.97
N ARG A 192 1.97 2.25 7.47
CA ARG A 192 2.29 2.83 6.15
C ARG A 192 3.68 3.45 6.11
N ARG A 193 4.06 4.18 7.17
CA ARG A 193 5.38 4.82 7.26
C ARG A 193 6.51 3.79 7.33
N ASN A 194 6.35 2.73 8.11
CA ASN A 194 7.32 1.65 8.20
C ASN A 194 7.52 0.96 6.84
N LYS A 195 6.42 0.65 6.14
CA LYS A 195 6.50 0.11 4.77
C LYS A 195 7.23 1.05 3.80
N ALA A 196 6.99 2.36 3.89
CA ALA A 196 7.70 3.33 3.05
C ALA A 196 9.21 3.37 3.36
N ILE A 197 9.60 3.31 4.64
CA ILE A 197 11.01 3.27 5.04
C ILE A 197 11.68 1.97 4.60
N GLU A 198 11.00 0.83 4.71
CA GLU A 198 11.49 -0.46 4.22
C GLU A 198 11.72 -0.43 2.70
N LEU A 199 10.77 0.14 1.95
CA LEU A 199 10.92 0.35 0.51
C LEU A 199 12.11 1.29 0.21
N GLU A 200 12.26 2.39 0.94
CA GLU A 200 13.39 3.31 0.75
C GLU A 200 14.75 2.64 1.04
N ARG A 201 14.82 1.81 2.09
CA ARG A 201 16.02 1.00 2.38
C ARG A 201 16.31 0.01 1.26
N ALA A 202 15.29 -0.70 0.78
CA ALA A 202 15.44 -1.65 -0.32
C ALA A 202 15.90 -0.97 -1.61
N VAL A 203 15.34 0.21 -1.94
CA VAL A 203 15.78 1.02 -3.09
C VAL A 203 17.23 1.45 -2.92
N ARG A 204 17.61 1.97 -1.75
CA ARG A 204 19.00 2.39 -1.47
C ARG A 204 19.98 1.22 -1.56
N GLU A 205 19.60 0.02 -1.10
CA GLU A 205 20.41 -1.19 -1.26
C GLU A 205 20.57 -1.59 -2.73
N GLN A 206 19.51 -1.49 -3.53
CA GLN A 206 19.56 -1.73 -4.97
C GLN A 206 20.42 -0.69 -5.71
N GLU A 207 20.31 0.58 -5.34
CA GLU A 207 21.16 1.65 -5.86
C GLU A 207 22.63 1.38 -5.56
N LEU A 208 22.99 1.06 -4.31
CA LEU A 208 24.35 0.72 -3.92
C LEU A 208 24.89 -0.54 -4.63
N ALA A 209 24.04 -1.55 -4.84
CA ALA A 209 24.41 -2.74 -5.60
C ALA A 209 24.67 -2.41 -7.08
N THR A 210 23.85 -1.53 -7.65
CA THR A 210 24.01 -1.04 -9.03
C THR A 210 25.30 -0.23 -9.16
N ASP A 211 25.59 0.66 -8.21
CA ASP A 211 26.83 1.46 -8.19
C ASP A 211 28.07 0.56 -8.13
N LYS A 212 28.07 -0.47 -7.27
CA LYS A 212 29.16 -1.45 -7.22
C LYS A 212 29.34 -2.17 -8.56
N MET A 213 28.24 -2.62 -9.17
CA MET A 213 28.28 -3.28 -10.47
C MET A 213 28.82 -2.35 -11.56
N VAL A 214 28.48 -1.07 -11.54
CA VAL A 214 29.02 -0.06 -12.47
C VAL A 214 30.52 0.14 -12.25
N VAL A 215 30.98 0.22 -11.01
CA VAL A 215 32.41 0.34 -10.67
C VAL A 215 33.19 -0.90 -11.13
N GLU A 216 32.69 -2.10 -10.86
CA GLU A 216 33.28 -3.35 -11.33
C GLU A 216 33.36 -3.40 -12.86
N ARG A 217 32.26 -3.07 -13.54
CA ARG A 217 32.24 -3.08 -15.01
C ARG A 217 33.17 -2.02 -15.61
N ASN A 218 33.31 -0.86 -14.98
CA ASN A 218 34.28 0.14 -15.39
C ASN A 218 35.72 -0.36 -15.21
N ARG A 219 36.00 -1.07 -14.12
CA ARG A 219 37.30 -1.72 -13.91
C ARG A 219 37.58 -2.76 -14.99
N ASP A 220 36.63 -3.64 -15.29
CA ASP A 220 36.76 -4.64 -16.35
C ASP A 220 37.03 -3.99 -17.71
N ILE A 221 36.36 -2.88 -18.02
CA ILE A 221 36.58 -2.11 -19.25
C ILE A 221 38.01 -1.53 -19.28
N GLN A 222 38.51 -1.00 -18.16
CA GLN A 222 39.87 -0.47 -18.08
C GLN A 222 40.92 -1.57 -18.22
N GLU A 223 40.73 -2.72 -17.55
CA GLU A 223 41.60 -3.89 -17.68
C GLU A 223 41.61 -4.40 -19.13
N THR A 224 40.45 -4.57 -19.75
CA THR A 224 40.33 -4.99 -21.16
C THR A 224 41.01 -3.99 -22.12
N LYS A 225 40.88 -2.68 -21.88
CA LYS A 225 41.56 -1.65 -22.67
C LYS A 225 43.07 -1.72 -22.52
N MET A 226 43.56 -1.94 -21.30
CA MET A 226 44.99 -2.06 -21.01
C MET A 226 45.57 -3.32 -21.64
N ASP A 227 44.88 -4.46 -21.55
CA ASP A 227 45.25 -5.71 -22.23
C ASP A 227 45.30 -5.52 -23.75
N GLY A 228 44.31 -4.81 -24.32
CA GLY A 228 44.32 -4.44 -25.73
C GLY A 228 45.51 -3.55 -26.11
N GLN A 229 45.88 -2.58 -25.28
CA GLN A 229 47.06 -1.74 -25.50
C GLN A 229 48.36 -2.54 -25.41
N ILE A 230 48.49 -3.44 -24.45
CA ILE A 230 49.63 -4.34 -24.31
C ILE A 230 49.75 -5.23 -25.56
N ALA A 231 48.64 -5.78 -26.05
CA ALA A 231 48.64 -6.60 -27.25
C ALA A 231 49.07 -5.82 -28.50
N ILE A 232 48.62 -4.56 -28.65
CA ILE A 232 49.06 -3.68 -29.73
C ILE A 232 50.57 -3.40 -29.63
N GLU A 233 51.08 -3.12 -28.44
CA GLU A 233 52.49 -2.80 -28.24
C GLU A 233 53.38 -4.03 -28.46
N GLN A 234 52.94 -5.22 -28.05
CA GLN A 234 53.61 -6.48 -28.38
C GLN A 234 53.65 -6.74 -29.89
N GLN A 235 52.55 -6.47 -30.61
CA GLN A 235 52.54 -6.57 -32.07
C GLN A 235 53.48 -5.55 -32.72
N ARG A 236 53.55 -4.33 -32.20
CA ARG A 236 54.52 -3.32 -32.66
C ARG A 236 55.96 -3.76 -32.44
N SER A 237 56.28 -4.30 -31.27
CA SER A 237 57.61 -4.86 -30.97
C SER A 237 57.98 -5.96 -31.97
N LYS A 238 57.09 -6.93 -32.22
CA LYS A 238 57.30 -7.96 -33.25
C LYS A 238 57.48 -7.39 -34.65
N LEU A 239 56.72 -6.35 -35.00
CA LEU A 239 56.84 -5.67 -36.29
C LEU A 239 58.19 -4.96 -36.43
N VAL A 240 58.68 -4.33 -35.37
CA VAL A 240 60.02 -3.71 -35.33
C VAL A 240 61.10 -4.76 -35.46
N GLU A 241 61.03 -5.89 -34.73
CA GLU A 241 61.97 -7.01 -34.88
C GLU A 241 62.00 -7.52 -36.32
N THR A 242 60.82 -7.72 -36.93
CA THR A 242 60.71 -8.17 -38.33
C THR A 242 61.31 -7.15 -39.29
N LYS A 243 61.11 -5.85 -39.04
CA LYS A 243 61.72 -4.78 -39.85
C LYS A 243 63.23 -4.78 -39.75
N VAL A 244 63.78 -4.90 -38.53
CA VAL A 244 65.23 -4.96 -38.31
C VAL A 244 65.83 -6.16 -39.03
N GLU A 245 65.18 -7.33 -38.97
CA GLU A 245 65.65 -8.53 -39.68
C GLU A 245 65.62 -8.32 -41.21
N ASN A 246 64.54 -7.74 -41.74
CA ASN A 246 64.44 -7.42 -43.16
C ASN A 246 65.53 -6.44 -43.60
N GLU A 247 65.78 -5.38 -42.83
CA GLU A 247 66.85 -4.41 -43.10
C GLU A 247 68.23 -5.07 -43.06
N ARG A 248 68.46 -6.01 -42.13
CA ARG A 248 69.71 -6.78 -42.04
C ARG A 248 69.93 -7.63 -43.29
N ILE A 249 68.91 -8.38 -43.72
CA ILE A 249 68.96 -9.20 -44.93
C ILE A 249 69.21 -8.32 -46.16
N GLU A 250 68.54 -7.17 -46.26
CA GLU A 250 68.73 -6.24 -47.37
C GLU A 250 70.14 -5.63 -47.38
N ALA A 251 70.68 -5.28 -46.21
CA ALA A 251 72.05 -4.78 -46.05
C ALA A 251 73.10 -5.84 -46.39
N GLU A 252 72.90 -7.10 -45.97
CA GLU A 252 73.75 -8.23 -46.34
C GLU A 252 73.72 -8.48 -47.85
N ALA A 253 72.54 -8.44 -48.48
CA ALA A 253 72.38 -8.58 -49.93
C ALA A 253 73.07 -7.44 -50.70
N LYS A 254 72.93 -6.20 -50.23
CA LYS A 254 73.65 -5.03 -50.78
C LYS A 254 75.15 -5.17 -50.62
N GLY A 255 75.63 -5.61 -49.46
CA GLY A 255 77.04 -5.86 -49.19
C GLY A 255 77.64 -6.96 -50.08
N ALA A 256 76.91 -8.06 -50.29
CA ALA A 256 77.31 -9.14 -51.19
C ALA A 256 77.38 -8.66 -52.66
N ALA A 257 76.40 -7.88 -53.11
CA ALA A 257 76.39 -7.29 -54.45
C ALA A 257 77.56 -6.30 -54.65
N LEU A 258 77.83 -5.43 -53.67
CA LEU A 258 78.96 -4.50 -53.69
C LEU A 258 80.31 -5.24 -53.73
N ASN A 259 80.49 -6.30 -52.93
CA ASN A 259 81.71 -7.11 -52.96
C ASN A 259 81.92 -7.83 -54.29
N ALA A 260 80.86 -8.34 -54.93
CA ALA A 260 80.95 -8.97 -56.24
C ALA A 260 81.37 -7.97 -57.34
N VAL A 261 80.93 -6.71 -57.25
CA VAL A 261 81.27 -5.64 -58.20
C VAL A 261 82.66 -5.06 -57.95
N LEU A 262 83.07 -4.91 -56.69
CA LEU A 262 84.34 -4.28 -56.32
C LEU A 262 85.52 -5.27 -56.23
N GLY A 263 85.26 -6.58 -56.20
CA GLY A 263 86.28 -7.63 -56.20
C GLY A 263 87.31 -7.50 -57.33
N PRO A 264 86.91 -7.30 -58.60
CA PRO A 264 87.84 -7.14 -59.73
C PRO A 264 88.64 -5.83 -59.74
N VAL A 265 88.18 -4.80 -59.02
CA VAL A 265 88.82 -3.46 -59.02
C VAL A 265 89.97 -3.39 -58.01
N ARG A 266 89.96 -4.24 -56.99
CA ARG A 266 90.93 -4.24 -55.89
C ARG A 266 92.34 -4.71 -56.31
N GLU A 267 92.47 -5.36 -57.46
CA GLU A 267 93.74 -5.90 -57.98
C GLU A 267 94.41 -5.03 -59.06
N LEU A 268 93.85 -3.86 -59.39
CA LEU A 268 94.39 -2.98 -60.44
C LEU A 268 95.41 -1.97 -59.88
N ASP A 269 96.58 -1.90 -60.54
CA ASP A 269 97.67 -0.96 -60.24
C ASP A 269 97.23 0.50 -60.51
N TRP A 270 97.66 1.45 -59.66
CA TRP A 270 97.18 2.85 -59.65
C TRP A 270 97.37 3.60 -60.99
N ARG A 271 98.30 3.10 -61.83
CA ARG A 271 98.53 3.57 -63.20
C ARG A 271 97.42 3.21 -64.19
N MET A 272 96.72 2.09 -64.00
CA MET A 272 95.54 1.74 -64.82
C MET A 272 94.26 2.43 -64.35
N LEU A 273 94.15 2.76 -63.06
CA LEU A 273 93.03 3.56 -62.53
C LEU A 273 93.04 4.99 -63.10
N MET A 274 94.21 5.59 -63.32
CA MET A 274 94.32 6.87 -64.05
C MET A 274 94.00 6.75 -65.55
N ALA A 275 94.26 5.60 -66.18
CA ALA A 275 93.92 5.38 -67.60
C ALA A 275 92.42 5.14 -67.83
N LEU A 276 91.69 4.65 -66.82
CA LEU A 276 90.22 4.53 -66.82
C LEU A 276 89.52 5.86 -66.50
N GLN A 277 90.17 6.76 -65.76
CA GLN A 277 89.73 8.15 -65.58
C GLN A 277 90.22 9.02 -66.75
N GLY A 278 89.65 8.81 -67.94
CA GLY A 278 89.87 9.66 -69.11
C GLY A 278 89.50 11.12 -68.82
N GLY A 279 90.50 11.93 -68.46
CA GLY A 279 90.35 13.35 -68.19
C GLY A 279 91.60 14.13 -68.61
N GLU A 280 91.54 14.70 -69.81
CA GLU A 280 92.53 15.64 -70.38
C GLU A 280 92.59 16.95 -69.57
N ASN A 281 93.28 16.93 -68.43
CA ASN A 281 93.61 18.17 -67.71
C ASN A 281 95.03 18.59 -68.08
N SER A 282 95.16 19.58 -68.97
CA SER A 282 96.44 20.16 -69.42
C SER A 282 97.36 20.58 -68.28
N ASN A 283 96.80 20.95 -67.12
CA ASN A 283 97.57 21.27 -65.91
C ASN A 283 98.29 20.06 -65.30
N ILE A 284 97.72 18.85 -65.40
CA ILE A 284 98.32 17.61 -64.88
C ILE A 284 99.47 17.16 -65.80
N LEU A 285 99.33 17.33 -67.11
CA LEU A 285 100.39 17.10 -68.10
C LEU A 285 101.55 18.10 -67.93
N ILE A 286 101.25 19.38 -67.68
CA ILE A 286 102.26 20.41 -67.39
C ILE A 286 103.01 20.09 -66.08
N SER A 287 102.32 19.65 -65.01
CA SER A 287 103.00 19.25 -63.77
C SER A 287 103.92 18.04 -63.95
N ALA A 288 103.52 17.06 -64.76
CA ALA A 288 104.36 15.91 -65.08
C ALA A 288 105.61 16.31 -65.90
N ALA A 289 105.46 17.26 -66.84
CA ALA A 289 106.59 17.79 -67.63
C ALA A 289 107.58 18.61 -66.80
N PHE A 290 107.09 19.41 -65.83
CA PHE A 290 107.95 20.13 -64.89
C PHE A 290 108.72 19.19 -63.94
N GLU A 291 108.09 18.11 -63.49
CA GLU A 291 108.77 17.09 -62.68
C GLU A 291 109.86 16.36 -63.48
N GLU A 292 109.63 16.09 -64.76
CA GLU A 292 110.62 15.47 -65.65
C GLU A 292 111.80 16.41 -66.00
N LEU A 293 111.52 17.72 -66.19
CA LEU A 293 112.54 18.75 -66.33
C LEU A 293 113.39 18.91 -65.06
N ALA A 294 112.75 18.87 -63.88
CA ALA A 294 113.46 18.93 -62.59
C ALA A 294 114.33 17.69 -62.36
N LYS A 295 113.88 16.49 -62.76
CA LYS A 295 114.66 15.24 -62.67
C LYS A 295 115.88 15.19 -63.60
N LYS A 296 115.98 16.08 -64.61
CA LYS A 296 117.14 16.21 -65.52
C LYS A 296 117.92 17.51 -65.33
N ALA A 297 117.65 18.27 -64.26
CA ALA A 297 118.25 19.57 -63.99
C ALA A 297 119.79 19.54 -63.89
N ASP A 298 120.39 18.41 -63.50
CA ASP A 298 121.84 18.23 -63.44
C ASP A 298 122.55 18.31 -64.81
N LYS A 299 121.81 18.30 -65.94
CA LYS A 299 122.34 18.42 -67.30
C LYS A 299 122.03 19.76 -67.99
N ILE A 300 121.32 20.68 -67.33
CA ILE A 300 120.83 21.93 -67.94
C ILE A 300 121.39 23.12 -67.16
N GLY A 301 122.44 23.77 -67.70
CA GLY A 301 123.25 24.74 -66.96
C GLY A 301 122.54 26.03 -66.53
N GLN A 302 121.64 26.59 -67.33
CA GLN A 302 120.83 27.77 -66.97
C GLN A 302 119.58 27.83 -67.87
N LEU A 303 118.39 27.74 -67.27
CA LEU A 303 117.10 27.90 -67.96
C LEU A 303 116.48 29.24 -67.54
N ASN A 304 116.50 30.23 -68.43
CA ASN A 304 115.81 31.50 -68.22
C ASN A 304 114.35 31.37 -68.66
N ILE A 305 113.44 31.28 -67.70
CA ILE A 305 112.00 31.33 -67.96
C ILE A 305 111.56 32.78 -67.89
N THR A 306 111.15 33.35 -69.02
CA THR A 306 110.55 34.68 -69.07
C THR A 306 109.12 34.66 -68.52
N PRO A 307 108.68 35.69 -67.77
CA PRO A 307 107.32 35.76 -67.22
C PRO A 307 106.20 35.61 -68.28
N ASP A 308 106.45 36.03 -69.52
CA ASP A 308 105.49 35.89 -70.63
C ASP A 308 105.22 34.44 -71.05
N LEU A 309 106.21 33.53 -70.94
CA LEU A 309 106.05 32.12 -71.33
C LEU A 309 105.28 31.32 -70.26
N LEU A 310 105.42 31.69 -68.99
CA LEU A 310 104.63 31.12 -67.88
C LEU A 310 103.17 31.55 -67.96
N ASN A 311 102.91 32.81 -68.35
CA ASN A 311 101.55 33.31 -68.51
C ASN A 311 100.84 32.74 -69.75
N SER A 312 101.55 32.36 -70.82
CA SER A 312 100.91 31.71 -71.97
C SER A 312 100.53 30.25 -71.69
N LEU A 313 101.30 29.53 -70.86
CA LEU A 313 101.01 28.15 -70.46
C LEU A 313 99.94 28.04 -69.36
N LEU A 314 99.76 29.09 -68.55
CA LEU A 314 98.73 29.18 -67.51
C LEU A 314 97.44 29.86 -67.98
N LYS A 315 97.42 30.41 -69.21
CA LYS A 315 96.21 30.97 -69.80
C LYS A 315 95.27 29.83 -70.20
N ARG A 316 94.19 29.71 -69.42
CA ARG A 316 92.99 28.96 -69.78
C ARG A 316 92.35 29.65 -70.99
N GLU A 317 92.32 29.00 -72.16
CA GLU A 317 91.30 29.33 -73.15
C GLU A 317 89.95 28.95 -72.53
N GLU A 318 89.11 29.94 -72.27
CA GLU A 318 87.69 29.71 -71.99
C GLU A 318 87.00 29.33 -73.32
N TYR A 319 86.35 28.17 -73.30
CA TYR A 319 85.19 27.85 -74.12
C TYR A 319 84.15 27.17 -73.24
#